data_AF-A0AAJ6Y6X2-F1
#
_entry.id   AF-A0AAJ6Y6X2-F1
#
_cell.length_a   1.000
_cell.length_b   1.000
_cell.length_c   1.000
_cell.angle_alpha   90.00
_cell.angle_beta   90.00
_cell.angle_gamma   90.00
#
_symmetry.space_group_name_H-M   'P 1'
#
loop_
_entity.id
_entity.type
_entity.pdbx_description
1 polymer ?
#
loop_
_entity_poly.entity_id
_entity_poly.type
_entity_poly.pdbx_seq_one_letter_code
_entity_poly.pdbx_strand_id
1 'polypeptide(L)'
;MDKQQKLLFHIFVCFSFLLLLSENTRVYGSSHHHHHHHHRHRPLFNFRPSKLFVFGDSYADTGNNRNSLANSWKVPYGITFPGKPAGRFSDGRVLTDFIAKSLGIKSPIPYRWRNVGIEHWKNGMNFAYGGTGVFPTLAPDPNMTTQIDFFQDIIHKKIYSRSDLCSSMALVSVAGNDYSTYATTNGSPQGWQPFIIKVVNQLVMNMKRIHGMGVNKVVVTALQPLGCLPRSTFTSSFQQCNGTENDLVGFHNLLLQQAVTKLNNETKDSTFAILDLYKAFMDAFKSQGKNPGSSKFGNPLKPCCTGISTDYGCGSVDANGAKKYVVCDDPESTFFWDTVHPTQEGWRAVYSALLQEQ
;
A
#
# COMPACT_ATOMS: atom_id res chain seq x y z
N MET A 1 42.03 -4.08 -17.65
CA MET A 1 41.13 -3.78 -18.79
C MET A 1 39.73 -4.12 -18.37
N ASP A 2 38.94 -3.09 -18.14
CA ASP A 2 37.79 -3.06 -17.24
C ASP A 2 36.47 -3.02 -18.03
N LYS A 3 35.46 -3.73 -17.52
CA LYS A 3 34.11 -3.84 -18.09
C LYS A 3 33.29 -2.54 -17.97
N GLN A 4 33.82 -1.51 -17.32
CA GLN A 4 33.21 -0.17 -17.24
C GLN A 4 33.32 0.69 -18.52
N GLN A 5 34.05 0.26 -19.56
CA GLN A 5 34.31 1.09 -20.74
C GLN A 5 33.45 0.81 -21.99
N LYS A 6 32.42 -0.07 -21.91
CA LYS A 6 31.56 -0.39 -23.07
C LYS A 6 30.12 0.13 -23.00
N LEU A 7 29.76 0.89 -21.95
CA LEU A 7 28.43 1.52 -21.85
C LEU A 7 28.50 3.06 -21.86
N LEU A 8 29.59 3.63 -22.39
CA LEU A 8 29.83 5.08 -22.48
C LEU A 8 29.75 5.63 -23.92
N PHE A 9 29.19 4.88 -24.88
CA PHE A 9 29.22 5.29 -26.30
C PHE A 9 27.87 5.71 -26.92
N HIS A 10 26.82 5.93 -26.14
CA HIS A 10 25.54 6.45 -26.68
C HIS A 10 24.99 7.72 -26.02
N ILE A 11 25.81 8.38 -25.18
CA ILE A 11 25.54 9.74 -24.70
C ILE A 11 26.36 10.71 -25.55
N PHE A 12 25.92 10.97 -26.78
CA PHE A 12 26.26 12.18 -27.53
C PHE A 12 25.38 12.18 -28.77
N VAL A 13 24.29 12.96 -28.74
CA VAL A 13 23.70 13.71 -29.86
C VAL A 13 22.37 14.31 -29.39
N CYS A 14 22.26 15.62 -29.57
CA CYS A 14 21.07 16.48 -29.46
C CYS A 14 20.65 16.98 -28.07
N PHE A 15 21.57 17.71 -27.42
CA PHE A 15 21.20 18.98 -26.78
C PHE A 15 21.63 20.11 -27.70
N SER A 16 20.67 20.92 -28.16
CA SER A 16 20.77 22.38 -28.44
C SER A 16 19.66 22.77 -29.40
N PHE A 17 18.59 23.40 -28.91
CA PHE A 17 18.24 24.74 -29.35
C PHE A 17 17.28 25.34 -28.33
N LEU A 18 17.68 26.52 -27.86
CA LEU A 18 17.09 27.30 -26.79
C LEU A 18 16.44 28.53 -27.44
N LEU A 19 15.38 29.02 -26.79
CA LEU A 19 14.93 30.41 -26.67
C LEU A 19 13.69 30.90 -27.44
N LEU A 20 12.75 31.34 -26.58
CA LEU A 20 11.90 32.54 -26.63
C LEU A 20 10.66 32.52 -27.53
N LEU A 21 9.49 32.63 -26.90
CA LEU A 21 8.72 33.88 -26.85
C LEU A 21 7.65 33.83 -25.75
N SER A 22 7.60 34.92 -25.00
CA SER A 22 6.60 35.26 -23.99
C SER A 22 5.37 35.90 -24.64
N GLU A 23 4.16 35.57 -24.20
CA GLU A 23 3.06 36.53 -24.19
C GLU A 23 2.17 36.39 -22.95
N ASN A 24 1.77 37.56 -22.48
CA ASN A 24 1.03 37.86 -21.26
C ASN A 24 -0.44 37.47 -21.38
N THR A 25 -1.04 37.05 -20.27
CA THR A 25 -2.38 37.53 -19.90
C THR A 25 -2.50 37.65 -18.39
N ARG A 26 -2.67 38.90 -17.94
CA ARG A 26 -3.14 39.27 -16.60
C ARG A 26 -4.61 38.90 -16.49
N VAL A 27 -5.01 38.30 -15.37
CA VAL A 27 -6.40 38.36 -14.91
C VAL A 27 -6.41 38.84 -13.46
N TYR A 28 -7.22 39.88 -13.23
CA TYR A 28 -7.40 40.61 -11.98
C TYR A 28 -7.88 39.70 -10.84
N GLY A 29 -7.26 39.88 -9.66
CA GLY A 29 -7.81 39.38 -8.40
C GLY A 29 -8.93 40.29 -7.92
N SER A 30 -10.02 39.68 -7.44
CA SER A 30 -10.99 40.36 -6.57
C SER A 30 -11.03 39.64 -5.23
N SER A 31 -10.94 40.43 -4.17
CA SER A 31 -10.98 40.03 -2.77
C SER A 31 -12.42 39.84 -2.34
N HIS A 32 -12.78 38.65 -1.84
CA HIS A 32 -13.98 38.48 -1.01
C HIS A 32 -13.71 37.58 0.20
N HIS A 33 -14.28 38.03 1.32
CA HIS A 33 -14.13 37.54 2.68
C HIS A 33 -14.79 36.17 2.94
N HIS A 34 -14.13 35.43 3.83
CA HIS A 34 -14.58 34.37 4.76
C HIS A 34 -15.85 33.55 4.48
N HIS A 35 -15.64 32.23 4.37
CA HIS A 35 -16.43 31.25 5.13
C HIS A 35 -15.57 30.02 5.48
N HIS A 36 -15.46 29.71 6.77
CA HIS A 36 -14.92 28.44 7.25
C HIS A 36 -15.89 27.31 6.87
N HIS A 37 -15.64 26.66 5.73
CA HIS A 37 -16.31 25.41 5.41
C HIS A 37 -15.67 24.28 6.23
N HIS A 38 -16.42 23.74 7.18
CA HIS A 38 -16.19 22.37 7.63
C HIS A 38 -16.24 21.46 6.41
N HIS A 39 -15.09 20.93 6.00
CA HIS A 39 -15.00 19.90 4.97
C HIS A 39 -15.79 18.67 5.44
N ARG A 40 -17.07 18.57 5.05
CA ARG A 40 -17.78 17.30 5.01
C ARG A 40 -17.03 16.44 3.99
N HIS A 41 -16.17 15.55 4.48
CA HIS A 41 -15.51 14.54 3.65
C HIS A 41 -16.57 13.80 2.83
N ARG A 42 -16.47 13.87 1.49
CA ARG A 42 -17.22 12.97 0.62
C ARG A 42 -16.73 11.55 0.92
N PRO A 43 -17.63 10.58 1.15
CA PRO A 43 -17.21 9.21 1.43
C PRO A 43 -16.54 8.61 0.19
N LEU A 44 -15.45 7.85 0.36
CA LEU A 44 -14.74 7.11 -0.72
C LEU A 44 -15.64 6.14 -1.50
N PHE A 45 -16.85 5.91 -1.03
CA PHE A 45 -17.83 5.07 -1.69
C PHE A 45 -19.20 5.70 -1.47
N ASN A 46 -20.10 5.66 -2.45
CA ASN A 46 -21.54 5.98 -2.28
C ASN A 46 -22.27 4.94 -1.38
N PHE A 47 -21.52 4.16 -0.62
CA PHE A 47 -21.92 3.13 0.32
C PHE A 47 -21.18 3.40 1.64
N ARG A 48 -21.85 3.25 2.78
CA ARG A 48 -21.26 3.39 4.12
C ARG A 48 -21.22 2.03 4.81
N PRO A 49 -20.17 1.23 4.58
CA PRO A 49 -20.00 -0.04 5.27
C PRO A 49 -19.96 0.15 6.79
N SER A 50 -20.62 -0.73 7.53
CA SER A 50 -20.56 -0.77 9.00
C SER A 50 -19.33 -1.53 9.52
N LYS A 51 -18.72 -2.36 8.66
CA LYS A 51 -17.60 -3.25 8.99
C LYS A 51 -16.61 -3.33 7.83
N LEU A 52 -15.34 -3.52 8.20
CA LEU A 52 -14.24 -3.71 7.27
C LEU A 52 -13.56 -5.06 7.53
N PHE A 53 -13.55 -5.92 6.52
CA PHE A 53 -12.76 -7.15 6.49
C PHE A 53 -11.52 -6.93 5.64
N VAL A 54 -10.34 -7.23 6.16
CA VAL A 54 -9.08 -6.90 5.46
C VAL A 54 -8.29 -8.16 5.17
N PHE A 55 -7.80 -8.27 3.95
CA PHE A 55 -6.96 -9.37 3.47
C PHE A 55 -5.74 -8.79 2.75
N GLY A 56 -4.63 -9.50 2.76
CA GLY A 56 -3.42 -9.11 2.05
C GLY A 56 -2.21 -9.06 2.95
N ASP A 57 -1.45 -7.98 2.83
CA ASP A 57 -0.02 -7.95 3.17
C ASP A 57 0.35 -6.87 4.20
N SER A 58 1.64 -6.50 4.26
CA SER A 58 2.20 -5.55 5.21
C SER A 58 1.67 -4.13 5.05
N TYR A 59 1.11 -3.77 3.89
CA TYR A 59 0.46 -2.47 3.70
C TYR A 59 -0.86 -2.38 4.48
N ALA A 60 -1.46 -3.53 4.76
CA ALA A 60 -2.75 -3.63 5.42
C ALA A 60 -2.68 -4.26 6.83
N ASP A 61 -1.59 -4.95 7.19
CA ASP A 61 -1.44 -5.60 8.50
C ASP A 61 -1.39 -4.59 9.66
N THR A 62 -2.14 -4.90 10.71
CA THR A 62 -2.26 -4.13 11.95
C THR A 62 -1.82 -4.89 13.20
N GLY A 63 -1.21 -6.08 13.04
CA GLY A 63 -0.61 -6.86 14.12
C GLY A 63 -0.77 -8.38 14.05
N ASN A 64 -0.91 -8.97 12.86
CA ASN A 64 -1.07 -10.41 12.70
C ASN A 64 0.27 -11.17 12.68
N ASN A 65 1.35 -10.63 12.08
CA ASN A 65 2.64 -11.32 12.14
C ASN A 65 3.09 -11.58 13.59
N ARG A 66 3.86 -12.64 13.78
CA ARG A 66 4.41 -13.02 15.09
C ARG A 66 5.46 -11.99 15.58
N ASN A 67 5.38 -11.61 16.86
CA ASN A 67 6.29 -10.62 17.45
C ASN A 67 7.77 -11.03 17.39
N SER A 68 8.03 -12.34 17.46
CA SER A 68 9.39 -12.88 17.38
C SER A 68 9.98 -12.84 15.97
N LEU A 69 9.16 -12.68 14.93
CA LEU A 69 9.58 -12.79 13.53
C LEU A 69 9.57 -11.44 12.81
N ALA A 70 8.55 -10.61 13.03
CA ALA A 70 8.37 -9.38 12.26
C ALA A 70 9.01 -8.15 12.93
N ASN A 71 9.74 -7.37 12.14
CA ASN A 71 10.34 -6.10 12.58
C ASN A 71 9.28 -5.06 12.97
N SER A 72 8.04 -5.17 12.49
CA SER A 72 6.91 -4.33 12.88
C SER A 72 6.57 -4.37 14.39
N TRP A 73 7.13 -5.33 15.12
CA TRP A 73 7.05 -5.45 16.59
C TRP A 73 8.30 -4.97 17.32
N LYS A 74 9.27 -4.37 16.61
CA LYS A 74 10.53 -3.86 17.17
C LYS A 74 10.60 -2.33 17.02
N VAL A 75 11.28 -1.68 17.95
CA VAL A 75 11.63 -0.25 17.80
C VAL A 75 12.53 -0.11 16.57
N PRO A 76 12.27 0.84 15.64
CA PRO A 76 11.46 2.06 15.83
C PRO A 76 10.05 2.01 15.22
N TYR A 77 9.51 0.84 14.86
CA TYR A 77 8.15 0.78 14.31
C TYR A 77 7.12 1.26 15.35
N GLY A 78 6.11 1.99 14.88
CA GLY A 78 5.04 2.53 15.73
C GLY A 78 5.40 3.76 16.58
N ILE A 79 6.57 4.39 16.41
CA ILE A 79 6.99 5.58 17.19
C ILE A 79 6.03 6.77 17.07
N THR A 80 5.35 6.95 15.94
CA THR A 80 4.38 8.02 15.70
C THR A 80 2.99 7.60 16.17
N PHE A 81 2.60 6.35 15.89
CA PHE A 81 1.37 5.76 16.42
C PHE A 81 1.53 4.24 16.59
N PRO A 82 1.22 3.67 17.77
CA PRO A 82 0.70 4.31 18.98
C PRO A 82 1.78 4.85 19.95
N GLY A 83 2.99 5.17 19.48
CA GLY A 83 4.13 5.55 20.32
C GLY A 83 5.01 4.37 20.75
N LYS A 84 4.73 3.17 20.23
CA LYS A 84 5.46 1.92 20.47
C LYS A 84 5.14 0.89 19.39
N PRO A 85 5.96 -0.17 19.25
CA PRO A 85 5.67 -1.22 18.28
C PRO A 85 4.32 -1.89 18.54
N ALA A 86 3.52 -1.97 17.47
CA ALA A 86 2.16 -2.52 17.50
C ALA A 86 1.86 -3.41 16.28
N GLY A 87 2.90 -3.89 15.59
CA GLY A 87 2.79 -4.84 14.47
C GLY A 87 2.42 -4.22 13.12
N ARG A 88 2.38 -2.89 13.02
CA ARG A 88 2.25 -2.15 11.74
C ARG A 88 3.62 -1.97 11.10
N PHE A 89 3.74 -2.22 9.80
CA PHE A 89 4.96 -1.96 9.03
C PHE A 89 5.06 -0.48 8.65
N SER A 90 5.13 0.39 9.66
CA SER A 90 5.27 1.84 9.52
C SER A 90 5.75 2.43 10.86
N ASP A 91 6.14 3.70 10.88
CA ASP A 91 6.26 4.48 12.13
C ASP A 91 4.90 4.72 12.79
N GLY A 92 3.79 4.55 12.05
CA GLY A 92 2.45 4.74 12.59
C GLY A 92 1.36 3.94 11.90
N ARG A 93 0.25 4.63 11.60
CA ARG A 93 -0.91 4.06 10.91
C ARG A 93 -0.58 3.61 9.48
N VAL A 94 -1.24 2.54 9.04
CA VAL A 94 -1.12 1.97 7.69
C VAL A 94 -2.42 2.10 6.89
N LEU A 95 -2.46 1.66 5.64
CA LEU A 95 -3.61 1.79 4.72
C LEU A 95 -4.95 1.44 5.38
N THR A 96 -5.01 0.31 6.08
CA THR A 96 -6.21 -0.15 6.79
C THR A 96 -6.77 0.89 7.76
N ASP A 97 -5.92 1.60 8.50
CA ASP A 97 -6.36 2.60 9.46
C ASP A 97 -6.99 3.82 8.76
N PHE A 98 -6.43 4.22 7.61
CA PHE A 98 -6.95 5.33 6.81
C PHE A 98 -8.25 4.97 6.10
N ILE A 99 -8.35 3.76 5.54
CA ILE A 99 -9.60 3.25 4.97
C ILE A 99 -10.68 3.16 6.06
N ALA A 100 -10.40 2.56 7.21
CA ALA A 100 -11.36 2.49 8.32
C ALA A 100 -11.84 3.89 8.76
N LYS A 101 -10.92 4.87 8.86
CA LYS A 101 -11.25 6.27 9.15
C LYS A 101 -12.22 6.85 8.12
N SER A 102 -12.01 6.57 6.83
CA SER A 102 -12.90 7.05 5.76
C SER A 102 -14.32 6.50 5.84
N LEU A 103 -14.47 5.30 6.40
CA LEU A 103 -15.75 4.64 6.62
C LEU A 103 -16.43 5.09 7.93
N GLY A 104 -15.74 5.89 8.75
CA GLY A 104 -16.24 6.34 10.05
C GLY A 104 -16.19 5.27 11.16
N ILE A 105 -15.39 4.21 10.97
CA ILE A 105 -15.24 3.11 11.93
C ILE A 105 -13.81 3.05 12.50
N LYS A 106 -13.62 2.34 13.61
CA LYS A 106 -12.26 2.08 14.12
C LYS A 106 -11.59 1.01 13.26
N SER A 107 -10.25 1.02 13.24
CA SER A 107 -9.46 -0.01 12.58
C SER A 107 -9.87 -1.40 13.10
N PRO A 108 -10.13 -2.38 12.21
CA PRO A 108 -10.56 -3.71 12.60
C PRO A 108 -9.47 -4.44 13.41
N ILE A 109 -9.87 -5.31 14.32
CA ILE A 109 -8.93 -6.08 15.15
C ILE A 109 -8.16 -7.10 14.29
N PRO A 110 -6.84 -7.28 14.48
CA PRO A 110 -6.11 -8.38 13.83
C PRO A 110 -6.66 -9.74 14.25
N TYR A 111 -6.80 -10.66 13.29
CA TYR A 111 -7.28 -12.03 13.47
C TYR A 111 -6.51 -12.80 14.55
N ARG A 112 -5.21 -12.51 14.72
CA ARG A 112 -4.40 -13.07 15.79
C ARG A 112 -5.00 -12.81 17.18
N TRP A 113 -5.72 -11.71 17.36
CA TRP A 113 -6.37 -11.32 18.60
C TRP A 113 -7.88 -11.58 18.60
N ARG A 114 -8.38 -12.44 17.70
CA ARG A 114 -9.81 -12.77 17.60
C ARG A 114 -10.47 -13.20 18.91
N ASN A 115 -9.72 -13.79 19.84
CA ASN A 115 -10.26 -14.31 21.11
C ASN A 115 -10.28 -13.29 22.26
N VAL A 116 -9.89 -12.02 22.07
CA VAL A 116 -9.78 -11.04 23.18
C VAL A 116 -11.11 -10.38 23.58
N GLY A 117 -12.23 -10.70 22.91
CA GLY A 117 -13.59 -10.29 23.31
C GLY A 117 -14.48 -9.77 22.17
N ILE A 118 -15.79 -10.02 22.27
CA ILE A 118 -16.82 -9.71 21.25
C ILE A 118 -16.88 -8.22 20.91
N GLU A 119 -16.66 -7.35 21.90
CA GLU A 119 -16.67 -5.88 21.74
C GLU A 119 -15.68 -5.38 20.67
N HIS A 120 -14.64 -6.15 20.37
CA HIS A 120 -13.63 -5.77 19.39
C HIS A 120 -14.01 -6.13 17.95
N TRP A 121 -15.06 -6.92 17.75
CA TRP A 121 -15.50 -7.38 16.41
C TRP A 121 -16.43 -6.39 15.70
N LYS A 122 -16.92 -5.36 16.41
CA LYS A 122 -17.93 -4.42 15.88
C LYS A 122 -17.54 -3.71 14.59
N ASN A 123 -16.24 -3.50 14.33
CA ASN A 123 -15.74 -2.84 13.12
C ASN A 123 -15.23 -3.81 12.04
N GLY A 124 -15.39 -5.13 12.23
CA GLY A 124 -14.82 -6.16 11.37
C GLY A 124 -13.48 -6.68 11.88
N MET A 125 -12.75 -7.37 11.00
CA MET A 125 -11.53 -8.12 11.35
C MET A 125 -10.47 -8.02 10.25
N ASN A 126 -9.22 -7.89 10.67
CA ASN A 126 -8.07 -7.82 9.77
C ASN A 126 -7.36 -9.17 9.72
N PHE A 127 -7.34 -9.79 8.54
CA PHE A 127 -6.69 -11.08 8.27
C PHE A 127 -5.36 -10.92 7.52
N ALA A 128 -4.92 -9.70 7.19
CA ALA A 128 -3.68 -9.45 6.46
C ALA A 128 -2.42 -9.78 7.29
N TYR A 129 -1.39 -10.32 6.65
CA TYR A 129 -0.09 -10.63 7.25
C TYR A 129 1.03 -10.03 6.40
N GLY A 130 2.01 -9.38 7.03
CA GLY A 130 3.21 -8.92 6.34
C GLY A 130 3.91 -10.02 5.54
N GLY A 131 4.27 -9.71 4.30
CA GLY A 131 4.91 -10.63 3.37
C GLY A 131 3.96 -11.51 2.55
N THR A 132 2.65 -11.47 2.81
CA THR A 132 1.65 -12.24 2.06
C THR A 132 1.67 -11.92 0.56
N GLY A 133 1.61 -12.98 -0.24
CA GLY A 133 1.19 -12.94 -1.64
C GLY A 133 -0.12 -13.69 -1.85
N VAL A 134 -0.63 -13.70 -3.07
CA VAL A 134 -1.71 -14.63 -3.43
C VAL A 134 -1.23 -16.07 -3.49
N PHE A 135 0.05 -16.27 -3.81
CA PHE A 135 0.77 -17.53 -3.69
C PHE A 135 1.70 -17.53 -2.47
N PRO A 136 2.27 -18.69 -2.10
CA PRO A 136 3.34 -18.74 -1.10
C PRO A 136 4.51 -17.83 -1.49
N THR A 137 4.99 -17.04 -0.54
CA THR A 137 6.11 -16.11 -0.70
C THR A 137 7.29 -16.55 0.16
N LEU A 138 8.36 -15.75 0.19
CA LEU A 138 9.48 -15.96 1.11
C LEU A 138 9.10 -15.79 2.59
N ALA A 139 7.96 -15.15 2.89
CA ALA A 139 7.49 -15.00 4.25
C ALA A 139 6.79 -16.30 4.72
N PRO A 140 7.16 -16.86 5.89
CA PRO A 140 6.57 -18.08 6.43
C PRO A 140 5.21 -17.82 7.10
N ASP A 141 4.40 -16.93 6.53
CA ASP A 141 3.12 -16.49 7.04
C ASP A 141 1.99 -16.86 6.05
N PRO A 142 0.71 -16.86 6.49
CA PRO A 142 -0.43 -17.25 5.66
C PRO A 142 -0.50 -16.50 4.32
N ASN A 143 -0.63 -17.23 3.21
CA ASN A 143 -0.97 -16.64 1.92
C ASN A 143 -2.44 -16.15 1.92
N MET A 144 -2.82 -15.39 0.89
CA MET A 144 -4.16 -14.78 0.85
C MET A 144 -5.29 -15.81 0.87
N THR A 145 -5.11 -16.97 0.24
CA THR A 145 -6.11 -18.05 0.26
C THR A 145 -6.35 -18.54 1.70
N THR A 146 -5.29 -18.75 2.48
CA THR A 146 -5.40 -19.15 3.89
C THR A 146 -6.06 -18.06 4.74
N GLN A 147 -5.81 -16.77 4.45
CA GLN A 147 -6.51 -15.68 5.14
C GLN A 147 -8.02 -15.68 4.87
N ILE A 148 -8.43 -16.04 3.65
CA ILE A 148 -9.84 -16.20 3.28
C ILE A 148 -10.45 -17.41 4.00
N ASP A 149 -9.69 -18.50 4.17
CA ASP A 149 -10.13 -19.66 4.95
C ASP A 149 -10.38 -19.28 6.42
N PHE A 150 -9.51 -18.44 7.00
CA PHE A 150 -9.73 -17.90 8.35
C PHE A 150 -11.02 -17.08 8.44
N PHE A 151 -11.37 -16.31 7.41
CA PHE A 151 -12.63 -15.57 7.38
C PHE A 151 -13.83 -16.50 7.25
N GLN A 152 -13.73 -17.55 6.43
CA GLN A 152 -14.76 -18.58 6.32
C GLN A 152 -15.03 -19.25 7.68
N ASP A 153 -13.99 -19.55 8.46
CA ASP A 153 -14.13 -20.09 9.82
C ASP A 153 -14.88 -19.14 10.76
N ILE A 154 -14.62 -17.84 10.66
CA ILE A 154 -15.31 -16.81 11.47
C ILE A 154 -16.80 -16.74 11.10
N ILE A 155 -17.13 -16.87 9.81
CA ILE A 155 -18.52 -16.93 9.35
C ILE A 155 -19.21 -18.21 9.83
N HIS A 156 -18.55 -19.37 9.75
CA HIS A 156 -19.09 -20.64 10.24
C HIS A 156 -19.37 -20.61 11.74
N LYS A 157 -18.54 -19.91 12.51
CA LYS A 157 -18.76 -19.65 13.95
C LYS A 157 -19.89 -18.66 14.23
N LYS A 158 -20.56 -18.13 13.21
CA LYS A 158 -21.66 -17.16 13.29
C LYS A 158 -21.31 -15.91 14.11
N ILE A 159 -20.03 -15.51 14.06
CA ILE A 159 -19.55 -14.29 14.70
C ILE A 159 -20.17 -13.05 14.03
N TYR A 160 -20.35 -13.11 12.71
CA TYR A 160 -21.02 -12.08 11.92
C TYR A 160 -22.31 -12.65 11.32
N SER A 161 -23.40 -11.92 11.45
CA SER A 161 -24.67 -12.25 10.83
C SER A 161 -24.65 -11.96 9.32
N ARG A 162 -25.64 -12.48 8.59
CA ARG A 162 -25.80 -12.13 7.17
C ARG A 162 -25.97 -10.63 6.96
N SER A 163 -26.66 -9.92 7.87
CA SER A 163 -26.83 -8.47 7.81
C SER A 163 -25.50 -7.72 8.00
N ASP A 164 -24.64 -8.23 8.89
CA ASP A 164 -23.29 -7.69 9.07
C ASP A 164 -22.48 -7.79 7.77
N LEU A 165 -22.53 -8.95 7.11
CA LEU A 165 -21.80 -9.19 5.87
C LEU A 165 -22.34 -8.33 4.71
N CYS A 166 -23.68 -8.27 4.54
CA CYS A 166 -24.30 -7.45 3.50
C CYS A 166 -24.08 -5.93 3.69
N SER A 167 -23.81 -5.48 4.92
CA SER A 167 -23.46 -4.08 5.22
C SER A 167 -21.95 -3.85 5.36
N SER A 168 -21.11 -4.81 4.96
CA SER A 168 -19.65 -4.73 5.08
C SER A 168 -18.94 -4.47 3.76
N MET A 169 -17.66 -4.12 3.89
CA MET A 169 -16.70 -4.04 2.80
C MET A 169 -15.50 -4.96 3.08
N ALA A 170 -14.95 -5.57 2.04
CA ALA A 170 -13.64 -6.18 2.08
C ALA A 170 -12.60 -5.28 1.41
N LEU A 171 -11.43 -5.13 2.04
CA LEU A 171 -10.22 -4.57 1.44
C LEU A 171 -9.24 -5.72 1.16
N VAL A 172 -8.81 -5.85 -0.09
CA VAL A 172 -7.83 -6.84 -0.56
C VAL A 172 -6.57 -6.09 -1.00
N SER A 173 -5.53 -6.15 -0.18
CA SER A 173 -4.22 -5.52 -0.44
C SER A 173 -3.30 -6.46 -1.21
N VAL A 174 -2.61 -5.91 -2.20
CA VAL A 174 -1.54 -6.56 -2.96
C VAL A 174 -0.40 -5.55 -3.14
N ALA A 175 0.75 -5.85 -2.55
CA ALA A 175 1.90 -4.94 -2.47
C ALA A 175 3.17 -5.49 -3.15
N GLY A 176 3.05 -6.56 -3.93
CA GLY A 176 4.13 -7.09 -4.79
C GLY A 176 5.04 -8.14 -4.16
N ASN A 177 4.60 -8.83 -3.10
CA ASN A 177 5.38 -9.92 -2.48
C ASN A 177 5.54 -11.14 -3.40
N ASP A 178 4.52 -11.48 -4.21
CA ASP A 178 4.61 -12.54 -5.23
C ASP A 178 5.74 -12.24 -6.23
N TYR A 179 5.85 -10.99 -6.69
CA TYR A 179 6.87 -10.56 -7.65
C TYR A 179 8.25 -10.50 -7.03
N SER A 180 8.35 -10.02 -5.79
CA SER A 180 9.62 -10.03 -5.05
C SER A 180 10.12 -11.47 -4.86
N THR A 181 9.23 -12.39 -4.50
CA THR A 181 9.56 -13.82 -4.39
C THR A 181 10.00 -14.39 -5.72
N TYR A 182 9.24 -14.13 -6.80
CA TYR A 182 9.57 -14.60 -8.14
C TYR A 182 10.96 -14.13 -8.60
N ALA A 183 11.29 -12.86 -8.36
CA ALA A 183 12.61 -12.31 -8.68
C ALA A 183 13.73 -12.98 -7.87
N THR A 184 13.52 -13.23 -6.57
CA THR A 184 14.54 -13.83 -5.70
C THR A 184 14.75 -15.33 -5.96
N THR A 185 13.71 -16.07 -6.34
CA THR A 185 13.79 -17.53 -6.58
C THR A 185 14.15 -17.86 -8.03
N ASN A 186 14.92 -17.01 -8.71
CA ASN A 186 15.37 -17.17 -10.10
C ASN A 186 14.23 -17.42 -11.11
N GLY A 187 13.12 -16.68 -10.99
CA GLY A 187 12.13 -16.60 -12.04
C GLY A 187 12.77 -16.16 -13.37
N SER A 188 12.44 -16.84 -14.47
CA SER A 188 13.02 -16.50 -15.77
C SER A 188 12.49 -15.15 -16.26
N PRO A 189 13.31 -14.31 -16.94
CA PRO A 189 12.83 -13.07 -17.53
C PRO A 189 11.62 -13.25 -18.46
N GLN A 190 11.55 -14.39 -19.17
CA GLN A 190 10.45 -14.73 -20.08
C GLN A 190 9.18 -15.16 -19.32
N GLY A 191 9.26 -15.49 -18.04
CA GLY A 191 8.13 -15.98 -17.25
C GLY A 191 7.33 -14.89 -16.53
N TRP A 192 7.75 -13.62 -16.59
CA TRP A 192 7.05 -12.52 -15.93
C TRP A 192 5.59 -12.36 -16.36
N GLN A 193 5.32 -12.25 -17.66
CA GLN A 193 3.94 -12.08 -18.14
C GLN A 193 3.03 -13.27 -17.76
N PRO A 194 3.42 -14.54 -18.02
CA PRO A 194 2.64 -15.69 -17.55
C PRO A 194 2.41 -15.70 -16.04
N PHE A 195 3.41 -15.31 -15.25
CA PHE A 195 3.28 -15.26 -13.79
C PHE A 195 2.32 -14.15 -13.34
N ILE A 196 2.40 -12.95 -13.92
CA ILE A 196 1.47 -11.85 -13.63
C ILE A 196 0.02 -12.26 -13.94
N ILE A 197 -0.22 -12.95 -15.08
CA ILE A 197 -1.53 -13.48 -15.43
C ILE A 197 -2.03 -14.46 -14.35
N LYS A 198 -1.18 -15.37 -13.87
CA LYS A 198 -1.53 -16.31 -12.77
C LYS A 198 -1.90 -15.57 -11.49
N VAL A 199 -1.15 -14.54 -11.11
CA VAL A 199 -1.43 -13.72 -9.91
C VAL A 199 -2.80 -13.05 -10.04
N VAL A 200 -3.08 -12.38 -11.16
CA VAL A 200 -4.38 -11.70 -11.38
C VAL A 200 -5.54 -12.70 -11.40
N ASN A 201 -5.37 -13.87 -12.02
CA ASN A 201 -6.40 -14.91 -12.01
C ASN A 201 -6.68 -15.42 -10.59
N GLN A 202 -5.65 -15.60 -9.76
CA GLN A 202 -5.83 -15.99 -8.36
C GLN A 202 -6.52 -14.89 -7.55
N LEU A 203 -6.17 -13.61 -7.78
CA LEU A 203 -6.87 -12.47 -7.16
C LEU A 203 -8.36 -12.48 -7.49
N VAL A 204 -8.73 -12.72 -8.74
CA VAL A 204 -10.13 -12.83 -9.17
C VAL A 204 -10.86 -13.93 -8.40
N MET A 205 -10.25 -15.12 -8.27
CA MET A 205 -10.85 -16.22 -7.49
C MET A 205 -11.01 -15.84 -6.02
N ASN A 206 -10.01 -15.21 -5.42
CA ASN A 206 -10.04 -14.74 -4.04
C ASN A 206 -11.17 -13.71 -3.82
N MET A 207 -11.29 -12.72 -4.70
CA MET A 207 -12.38 -11.73 -4.64
C MET A 207 -13.77 -12.37 -4.81
N LYS A 208 -13.92 -13.32 -5.75
CA LYS A 208 -15.18 -14.09 -5.91
C LYS A 208 -15.54 -14.87 -4.65
N ARG A 209 -14.57 -15.52 -3.99
CA ARG A 209 -14.78 -16.23 -2.72
C ARG A 209 -15.25 -15.30 -1.60
N ILE A 210 -14.59 -14.15 -1.43
CA ILE A 210 -14.97 -13.17 -0.40
C ILE A 210 -16.39 -12.65 -0.63
N HIS A 211 -16.72 -12.26 -1.87
CA HIS A 211 -18.07 -11.81 -2.20
C HIS A 211 -19.11 -12.93 -2.04
N GLY A 212 -18.80 -14.15 -2.49
CA GLY A 212 -19.68 -15.32 -2.36
C GLY A 212 -20.00 -15.71 -0.91
N MET A 213 -19.17 -15.29 0.04
CA MET A 213 -19.42 -15.43 1.48
C MET A 213 -20.36 -14.36 2.06
N GLY A 214 -20.84 -13.41 1.24
CA GLY A 214 -21.89 -12.44 1.60
C GLY A 214 -21.39 -11.01 1.79
N VAL A 215 -20.10 -10.73 1.59
CA VAL A 215 -19.55 -9.36 1.64
C VAL A 215 -20.05 -8.57 0.43
N ASN A 216 -20.68 -7.42 0.67
CA ASN A 216 -21.36 -6.65 -0.38
C ASN A 216 -20.42 -5.91 -1.33
N LYS A 217 -19.33 -5.31 -0.82
CA LYS A 217 -18.35 -4.58 -1.63
C LYS A 217 -16.97 -5.15 -1.42
N VAL A 218 -16.26 -5.46 -2.51
CA VAL A 218 -14.87 -5.93 -2.46
C VAL A 218 -13.99 -4.92 -3.18
N VAL A 219 -13.11 -4.28 -2.42
CA VAL A 219 -12.16 -3.27 -2.91
C VAL A 219 -10.79 -3.91 -2.96
N VAL A 220 -10.17 -3.97 -4.14
CA VAL A 220 -8.82 -4.48 -4.35
C VAL A 220 -7.86 -3.34 -4.67
N THR A 221 -6.65 -3.36 -4.11
CA THR A 221 -5.63 -2.38 -4.47
C THR A 221 -5.04 -2.72 -5.83
N ALA A 222 -4.93 -1.74 -6.72
CA ALA A 222 -3.91 -1.82 -7.77
C ALA A 222 -2.52 -1.82 -7.10
N LEU A 223 -1.52 -2.42 -7.74
CA LEU A 223 -0.15 -2.33 -7.26
C LEU A 223 0.30 -0.87 -7.26
N GLN A 224 0.93 -0.45 -6.17
CA GLN A 224 1.73 0.76 -6.09
C GLN A 224 2.92 0.69 -7.08
N PRO A 225 3.58 1.83 -7.42
CA PRO A 225 4.70 1.81 -8.35
C PRO A 225 5.92 1.11 -7.70
N LEU A 226 6.05 -0.20 -7.90
CA LEU A 226 7.09 -1.02 -7.25
C LEU A 226 8.51 -0.51 -7.56
N GLY A 227 8.73 0.00 -8.77
CA GLY A 227 10.00 0.59 -9.17
C GLY A 227 10.35 1.88 -8.43
N CYS A 228 9.39 2.52 -7.75
CA CYS A 228 9.61 3.71 -6.93
C CYS A 228 9.82 3.40 -5.44
N LEU A 229 9.76 2.13 -5.02
CA LEU A 229 10.06 1.76 -3.64
C LEU A 229 11.55 1.97 -3.35
N PRO A 230 11.95 2.37 -2.13
CA PRO A 230 13.36 2.66 -1.86
C PRO A 230 14.31 1.47 -2.07
N ARG A 231 13.84 0.22 -1.94
CA ARG A 231 14.61 -0.97 -2.32
C ARG A 231 15.04 -0.98 -3.80
N SER A 232 14.25 -0.38 -4.69
CA SER A 232 14.50 -0.30 -6.13
C SER A 232 15.26 0.99 -6.47
N THR A 233 14.88 2.12 -5.86
CA THR A 233 15.49 3.44 -6.12
C THR A 233 16.85 3.63 -5.45
N PHE A 234 17.25 2.78 -4.49
CA PHE A 234 18.60 2.80 -3.91
C PHE A 234 19.70 2.78 -4.99
N THR A 235 19.48 2.04 -6.08
CA THR A 235 20.42 1.94 -7.22
C THR A 235 20.67 3.28 -7.92
N SER A 236 19.74 4.23 -7.83
CA SER A 236 19.84 5.58 -8.37
C SER A 236 20.07 6.62 -7.28
N SER A 237 20.55 6.23 -6.09
CA SER A 237 20.66 7.11 -4.92
C SER A 237 19.34 7.83 -4.59
N PHE A 238 18.24 7.09 -4.70
CA PHE A 238 16.87 7.55 -4.46
C PHE A 238 16.43 8.72 -5.37
N GLN A 239 16.96 8.80 -6.59
CA GLN A 239 16.64 9.88 -7.54
C GLN A 239 15.58 9.49 -8.57
N GLN A 240 15.53 8.21 -8.96
CA GLN A 240 14.71 7.75 -10.08
C GLN A 240 14.08 6.39 -9.79
N CYS A 241 12.83 6.24 -10.22
CA CYS A 241 12.15 4.95 -10.22
C CYS A 241 12.72 4.01 -11.27
N ASN A 242 12.69 2.71 -10.99
CA ASN A 242 12.98 1.68 -11.98
C ASN A 242 11.82 1.55 -12.98
N GLY A 243 12.05 1.97 -14.23
CA GLY A 243 11.06 1.92 -15.31
C GLY A 243 10.60 0.50 -15.63
N THR A 244 11.52 -0.46 -15.71
CA THR A 244 11.20 -1.86 -16.05
C THR A 244 10.30 -2.51 -15.01
N GLU A 245 10.52 -2.25 -13.72
CA GLU A 245 9.61 -2.73 -12.66
C GLU A 245 8.22 -2.08 -12.79
N ASN A 246 8.16 -0.79 -13.10
CA ASN A 246 6.90 -0.08 -13.28
C ASN A 246 6.14 -0.51 -14.55
N ASP A 247 6.82 -0.94 -15.61
CA ASP A 247 6.17 -1.52 -16.80
C ASP A 247 5.45 -2.83 -16.45
N LEU A 248 6.08 -3.70 -15.64
CA LEU A 248 5.46 -4.93 -15.14
C LEU A 248 4.26 -4.64 -14.23
N VAL A 249 4.36 -3.60 -13.39
CA VAL A 249 3.25 -3.11 -12.57
C VAL A 249 2.11 -2.60 -13.43
N GLY A 250 2.41 -1.83 -14.49
CA GLY A 250 1.43 -1.36 -15.45
C GLY A 250 0.69 -2.52 -16.12
N PHE A 251 1.41 -3.58 -16.50
CA PHE A 251 0.80 -4.78 -17.06
C PHE A 251 -0.13 -5.49 -16.06
N HIS A 252 0.28 -5.66 -14.80
CA HIS A 252 -0.61 -6.19 -13.76
C HIS A 252 -1.87 -5.34 -13.60
N ASN A 253 -1.70 -4.03 -13.43
CA ASN A 253 -2.80 -3.12 -13.14
C ASN A 253 -3.81 -3.06 -14.29
N LEU A 254 -3.33 -3.13 -15.55
CA LEU A 254 -4.19 -3.26 -16.73
C LEU A 254 -5.04 -4.54 -16.69
N LEU A 255 -4.41 -5.70 -16.41
CA LEU A 255 -5.13 -6.97 -16.31
C LEU A 255 -6.13 -6.96 -15.16
N LEU A 256 -5.78 -6.35 -14.02
CA LEU A 256 -6.67 -6.21 -12.88
C LEU A 256 -7.91 -5.35 -13.23
N GLN A 257 -7.72 -4.23 -13.93
CA GLN A 257 -8.81 -3.37 -14.40
C GLN A 257 -9.76 -4.12 -15.34
N GLN A 258 -9.22 -4.87 -16.31
CA GLN A 258 -10.01 -5.71 -17.21
C GLN A 258 -10.79 -6.78 -16.43
N ALA A 259 -10.14 -7.43 -15.47
CA ALA A 259 -10.74 -8.46 -14.65
C ALA A 259 -11.89 -7.93 -13.77
N VAL A 260 -11.70 -6.79 -13.11
CA VAL A 260 -12.75 -6.13 -12.30
C VAL A 260 -13.92 -5.66 -13.18
N THR A 261 -13.64 -5.11 -14.36
CA THR A 261 -14.68 -4.72 -15.33
C THR A 261 -15.53 -5.93 -15.72
N LYS A 262 -14.88 -7.07 -16.03
CA LYS A 262 -15.57 -8.32 -16.35
C LYS A 262 -16.42 -8.82 -15.18
N LEU A 263 -15.88 -8.81 -13.95
CA LEU A 263 -16.59 -9.22 -12.75
C LEU A 263 -17.87 -8.41 -12.53
N ASN A 264 -17.80 -7.08 -12.67
CA ASN A 264 -18.97 -6.22 -12.48
C ASN A 264 -20.03 -6.40 -13.59
N ASN A 265 -19.61 -6.73 -14.82
CA ASN A 265 -20.55 -7.11 -15.89
C ASN A 265 -21.28 -8.43 -15.58
N GLU A 266 -20.61 -9.37 -14.90
CA GLU A 266 -21.21 -10.64 -14.46
C GLU A 266 -22.19 -10.45 -13.29
N THR A 267 -21.89 -9.54 -12.35
CA THR A 267 -22.74 -9.31 -11.16
C THR A 267 -23.87 -8.30 -11.34
N LYS A 268 -23.91 -7.57 -12.47
CA LYS A 268 -24.90 -6.50 -12.77
C LYS A 268 -24.97 -5.39 -11.72
N ASP A 269 -23.94 -5.29 -10.88
CA ASP A 269 -23.75 -4.31 -9.81
C ASP A 269 -22.27 -3.94 -9.74
N SER A 270 -21.97 -2.71 -9.31
CA SER A 270 -20.58 -2.25 -9.04
C SER A 270 -20.03 -2.85 -7.74
N THR A 271 -19.99 -4.17 -7.65
CA THR A 271 -19.60 -4.97 -6.47
C THR A 271 -18.11 -4.87 -6.20
N PHE A 272 -17.30 -4.88 -7.26
CA PHE A 272 -15.84 -4.86 -7.20
C PHE A 272 -15.33 -3.47 -7.58
N ALA A 273 -14.40 -2.94 -6.79
CA ALA A 273 -13.78 -1.65 -7.05
C ALA A 273 -12.25 -1.75 -6.92
N ILE A 274 -11.55 -0.90 -7.65
CA ILE A 274 -10.10 -0.79 -7.57
C ILE A 274 -9.75 0.46 -6.76
N LEU A 275 -8.84 0.30 -5.80
CA LEU A 275 -8.15 1.41 -5.15
C LEU A 275 -6.82 1.63 -5.89
N ASP A 276 -6.70 2.70 -6.67
CA ASP A 276 -5.54 2.93 -7.54
C ASP A 276 -4.34 3.47 -6.75
N LEU A 277 -3.63 2.58 -6.06
CA LEU A 277 -2.42 2.95 -5.33
C LEU A 277 -1.29 3.39 -6.26
N TYR A 278 -1.27 2.98 -7.53
CA TYR A 278 -0.25 3.44 -8.47
C TYR A 278 -0.35 4.96 -8.63
N LYS A 279 -1.54 5.40 -9.03
CA LYS A 279 -1.84 6.81 -9.25
C LYS A 279 -1.72 7.60 -7.95
N ALA A 280 -2.29 7.10 -6.85
CA ALA A 280 -2.25 7.80 -5.57
C ALA A 280 -0.83 8.03 -5.03
N PHE A 281 0.09 7.06 -5.19
CA PHE A 281 1.51 7.25 -4.84
C PHE A 281 2.16 8.30 -5.75
N MET A 282 1.95 8.19 -7.06
CA MET A 282 2.54 9.13 -8.02
C MET A 282 2.04 10.57 -7.83
N ASP A 283 0.77 10.74 -7.49
CA ASP A 283 0.18 12.04 -7.18
C ASP A 283 0.67 12.56 -5.83
N ALA A 284 0.80 11.70 -4.82
CA ALA A 284 1.41 12.06 -3.54
C ALA A 284 2.87 12.55 -3.70
N PHE A 285 3.67 11.89 -4.54
CA PHE A 285 5.05 12.32 -4.85
C PHE A 285 5.11 13.70 -5.51
N LYS A 286 4.12 14.02 -6.36
CA LYS A 286 4.02 15.29 -7.08
C LYS A 286 3.37 16.40 -6.25
N SER A 287 2.63 16.06 -5.19
CA SER A 287 1.91 16.99 -4.33
C SER A 287 2.85 17.79 -3.40
N GLN A 288 3.72 18.57 -4.01
CA GLN A 288 4.63 19.51 -3.34
C GLN A 288 3.82 20.70 -2.80
N GLY A 289 3.15 20.53 -1.66
CA GLY A 289 2.51 21.62 -0.92
C GLY A 289 1.39 22.38 -1.64
N LYS A 290 0.71 21.74 -2.61
CA LYS A 290 -0.40 22.37 -3.36
C LYS A 290 -1.72 22.36 -2.61
N ASN A 291 -1.90 21.45 -1.64
CA ASN A 291 -3.15 21.27 -0.90
C ASN A 291 -2.97 21.57 0.60
N PRO A 292 -3.96 22.18 1.27
CA PRO A 292 -3.95 22.29 2.73
C PRO A 292 -3.82 20.90 3.37
N GLY A 293 -2.75 20.67 4.13
CA GLY A 293 -2.44 19.36 4.74
C GLY A 293 -1.57 18.42 3.89
N SER A 294 -1.08 18.84 2.71
CA SER A 294 -0.06 18.08 1.96
C SER A 294 1.33 18.38 2.50
N SER A 295 1.99 17.37 3.07
CA SER A 295 3.38 17.47 3.51
C SER A 295 4.32 17.58 2.31
N LYS A 296 5.26 18.53 2.38
CA LYS A 296 6.34 18.64 1.38
C LYS A 296 7.39 17.58 1.70
N PHE A 297 7.31 16.43 1.05
CA PHE A 297 8.38 15.44 1.10
C PHE A 297 9.60 15.97 0.34
N GLY A 298 10.73 16.15 1.04
CA GLY A 298 11.96 16.66 0.42
C GLY A 298 12.46 15.74 -0.70
N ASN A 299 12.67 14.45 -0.38
CA ASN A 299 12.83 13.40 -1.37
C ASN A 299 11.86 12.25 -1.05
N PRO A 300 10.75 12.10 -1.79
CA PRO A 300 9.74 11.09 -1.49
C PRO A 300 10.19 9.66 -1.77
N LEU A 301 11.33 9.45 -2.42
CA LEU A 301 11.88 8.11 -2.73
C LEU A 301 12.92 7.64 -1.71
N LYS A 302 13.34 8.52 -0.78
CA LYS A 302 14.32 8.19 0.26
C LYS A 302 13.59 7.69 1.53
N PRO A 303 14.05 6.59 2.15
CA PRO A 303 13.44 6.07 3.37
C PRO A 303 13.97 6.81 4.61
N CYS A 304 13.15 6.88 5.66
CA CYS A 304 13.55 7.47 6.94
C CYS A 304 14.42 6.53 7.77
N CYS A 305 14.13 5.23 7.75
CA CYS A 305 14.78 4.22 8.58
C CYS A 305 15.52 3.20 7.71
N THR A 306 16.84 3.11 7.89
CA THR A 306 17.70 2.19 7.13
C THR A 306 18.67 1.46 8.05
N GLY A 307 19.11 0.26 7.66
CA GLY A 307 20.25 -0.36 8.32
C GLY A 307 21.52 0.48 8.19
N ILE A 308 22.46 0.27 9.10
CA ILE A 308 23.80 0.89 9.02
C ILE A 308 24.69 0.23 7.94
N SER A 309 24.31 -0.97 7.48
CA SER A 309 24.91 -1.69 6.35
C SER A 309 23.82 -2.49 5.63
N THR A 310 24.17 -3.12 4.51
CA THR A 310 23.26 -3.97 3.71
C THR A 310 22.78 -5.21 4.44
N ASP A 311 23.49 -5.65 5.49
CA ASP A 311 23.14 -6.84 6.28
C ASP A 311 22.03 -6.55 7.31
N TYR A 312 21.72 -5.27 7.51
CA TYR A 312 20.75 -4.82 8.50
C TYR A 312 19.59 -4.07 7.84
N GLY A 313 18.40 -4.25 8.40
CA GLY A 313 17.21 -3.45 8.08
C GLY A 313 16.80 -2.54 9.24
N CYS A 314 15.77 -1.72 9.00
CA CYS A 314 15.11 -0.96 10.06
C CYS A 314 14.69 -1.89 11.22
N GLY A 315 14.99 -1.49 12.46
CA GLY A 315 14.69 -2.29 13.66
C GLY A 315 15.66 -3.43 13.97
N SER A 316 16.74 -3.59 13.19
CA SER A 316 17.78 -4.59 13.47
C SER A 316 18.62 -4.23 14.69
N VAL A 317 19.00 -5.25 15.46
CA VAL A 317 19.92 -5.12 16.61
C VAL A 317 20.98 -6.22 16.52
N ASP A 318 22.17 -5.99 17.09
CA ASP A 318 23.15 -7.06 17.27
C ASP A 318 22.85 -7.94 18.50
N ALA A 319 23.73 -8.92 18.74
CA ALA A 319 23.62 -9.84 19.87
C ALA A 319 23.60 -9.14 21.24
N ASN A 320 24.14 -7.92 21.34
CA ASN A 320 24.15 -7.12 22.56
C ASN A 320 22.95 -6.15 22.65
N GLY A 321 22.04 -6.20 21.67
CA GLY A 321 20.89 -5.30 21.60
C GLY A 321 21.22 -3.90 21.07
N ALA A 322 22.44 -3.65 20.59
CA ALA A 322 22.79 -2.35 20.03
C ALA A 322 22.10 -2.15 18.68
N LYS A 323 21.54 -0.95 18.47
CA LYS A 323 20.82 -0.60 17.23
C LYS A 323 21.76 -0.67 16.03
N LYS A 324 21.31 -1.34 14.95
CA LYS A 324 22.00 -1.45 13.66
C LYS A 324 21.25 -0.76 12.53
N TYR A 325 20.52 0.30 12.88
CA TYR A 325 19.79 1.14 11.96
C TYR A 325 19.93 2.61 12.36
N VAL A 326 19.71 3.49 11.39
CA VAL A 326 19.53 4.92 11.57
C VAL A 326 18.08 5.28 11.28
N VAL A 327 17.57 6.32 11.93
CA VAL A 327 16.26 6.92 11.68
C VAL A 327 16.50 8.39 11.35
N CYS A 328 15.79 8.91 10.37
CA CYS A 328 15.81 10.33 10.03
C CYS A 328 15.30 11.19 11.20
N ASP A 329 15.71 12.46 11.23
CA ASP A 329 15.36 13.37 12.32
C ASP A 329 13.87 13.71 12.36
N ASP A 330 13.20 13.71 11.20
CA ASP A 330 11.79 14.05 11.06
C ASP A 330 11.02 13.05 10.16
N PRO A 331 10.40 12.01 10.75
CA PRO A 331 9.56 11.08 10.03
C PRO A 331 8.32 11.72 9.39
N GLU A 332 7.81 12.84 9.92
CA GLU A 332 6.61 13.50 9.41
C GLU A 332 6.86 14.23 8.08
N SER A 333 8.11 14.56 7.74
CA SER A 333 8.48 15.12 6.42
C SER A 333 9.00 14.07 5.44
N THR A 334 8.92 12.78 5.77
CA THR A 334 9.41 11.67 4.92
C THR A 334 8.27 10.78 4.44
N PHE A 335 8.27 10.38 3.16
CA PHE A 335 7.21 9.55 2.59
C PHE A 335 7.38 8.06 2.96
N PHE A 336 8.58 7.51 2.80
CA PHE A 336 8.87 6.11 3.10
C PHE A 336 9.48 5.95 4.50
N TRP A 337 8.93 5.01 5.27
CA TRP A 337 9.47 4.63 6.56
C TRP A 337 10.71 3.77 6.40
N ASP A 338 10.60 2.66 5.68
CA ASP A 338 11.71 1.75 5.38
C ASP A 338 11.83 1.53 3.86
N THR A 339 12.53 0.48 3.43
CA THR A 339 12.79 0.24 2.01
C THR A 339 11.56 -0.14 1.18
N VAL A 340 10.41 -0.35 1.83
CA VAL A 340 9.16 -0.81 1.19
C VAL A 340 7.97 0.01 1.65
N HIS A 341 7.88 0.34 2.94
CA HIS A 341 6.63 0.81 3.53
C HIS A 341 6.59 2.32 3.70
N PRO A 342 5.45 2.99 3.41
CA PRO A 342 5.25 4.39 3.73
C PRO A 342 5.29 4.66 5.24
N THR A 343 5.68 5.89 5.61
CA THR A 343 5.39 6.43 6.94
C THR A 343 3.90 6.62 7.13
N GLN A 344 3.46 6.91 8.36
CA GLN A 344 2.10 7.37 8.60
C GLN A 344 1.76 8.58 7.73
N GLU A 345 2.72 9.48 7.51
CA GLU A 345 2.48 10.64 6.66
C GLU A 345 2.46 10.31 5.17
N GLY A 346 3.31 9.41 4.70
CA GLY A 346 3.21 8.85 3.35
C GLY A 346 1.83 8.23 3.12
N TRP A 347 1.33 7.43 4.07
CA TRP A 347 -0.02 6.89 4.00
C TRP A 347 -1.12 7.95 4.03
N ARG A 348 -0.95 9.03 4.79
CA ARG A 348 -1.89 10.17 4.80
C ARG A 348 -1.93 10.90 3.46
N ALA A 349 -0.78 11.08 2.82
CA ALA A 349 -0.68 11.70 1.51
C ALA A 349 -1.33 10.81 0.43
N VAL A 350 -1.06 9.50 0.43
CA VAL A 350 -1.71 8.52 -0.45
C VAL A 350 -3.23 8.53 -0.24
N TYR A 351 -3.67 8.50 1.01
CA TYR A 351 -5.10 8.58 1.36
C TYR A 351 -5.75 9.87 0.84
N SER A 352 -5.06 11.00 0.96
CA SER A 352 -5.55 12.29 0.47
C SER A 352 -5.66 12.31 -1.05
N ALA A 353 -4.71 11.71 -1.77
CA ALA A 353 -4.77 11.57 -3.23
C ALA A 353 -5.95 10.69 -3.66
N LEU A 354 -6.20 9.57 -2.97
CA LEU A 354 -7.34 8.68 -3.23
C LEU A 354 -8.70 9.39 -3.07
N LEU A 355 -8.81 10.37 -2.18
CA LEU A 355 -10.04 11.16 -1.99
C LEU A 355 -10.28 12.20 -3.08
N GLN A 356 -9.25 12.62 -3.82
CA GLN A 356 -9.37 13.63 -4.87
C GLN A 356 -9.86 13.05 -6.21
N GLU A 357 -9.91 11.72 -6.33
CA GLU A 357 -10.34 11.00 -7.52
C GLU A 357 -11.87 10.81 -7.61
N GLN A 358 -12.65 11.31 -6.63
CA GLN A 358 -14.12 11.19 -6.54
C GLN A 358 -14.82 12.53 -6.36
#